data_AF-A0A7U9KZE3-F1
#
_entry.id   AF-A0A7U9KZE3-F1
#
_cell.length_a   1.000
_cell.length_b   1.000
_cell.length_c   1.000
_cell.angle_alpha   90.00
_cell.angle_beta   90.00
_cell.angle_gamma   90.00
#
_symmetry.space_group_name_H-M   'P 1'
#
loop_
_entity.id
_entity.type
_entity.pdbx_description
1 polymer ?
#
loop_
_entity_poly.entity_id
_entity_poly.type
_entity_poly.pdbx_seq_one_letter_code
_entity_poly.pdbx_strand_id
1 'polypeptide(L)'
;MSRSRNTTRLAKKIRDQSSLKLPTASRLAQQANVYLGSSIKDSSNPHQRRLEAHMAHVLASNFQDRQLNGALLGVRKAEPEGQSLRLTLEPGMADEVIRELLPRFDHVYGGVRGIPGLRVQGSGRQFVLRDADSSAYVTVTRTDGAPTRLPSARDGEVLLWKRVPGGLSRDERQEADAWANRRALVNLRIRDVLLSRILRRPQLVNRTAEPHGFANCYTHHSGDLVIEWCCGDTVETLCGNLLAHGFADGLPREKAIELVSRHSAHLGDRTVILNRHSSCLYGREAEEVAQHIRKRYES
;
A
#
# COMPACT_ATOMS: atom_id res chain seq x y z
N MET A 1 -12.79 -29.75 9.80
CA MET A 1 -13.42 -28.69 10.63
C MET A 1 -14.52 -28.01 9.82
N SER A 2 -15.73 -27.81 10.38
CA SER A 2 -16.87 -27.25 9.62
C SER A 2 -16.77 -25.72 9.45
N ARG A 3 -17.29 -25.22 8.31
CA ARG A 3 -17.33 -23.78 7.95
C ARG A 3 -17.95 -22.91 9.05
N SER A 4 -19.04 -23.37 9.66
CA SER A 4 -19.74 -22.70 10.77
C SER A 4 -18.86 -22.48 12.01
N ARG A 5 -18.04 -23.47 12.42
CA ARG A 5 -17.13 -23.30 13.56
C ARG A 5 -16.04 -22.26 13.29
N ASN A 6 -15.54 -22.18 12.04
CA ASN A 6 -14.55 -21.19 11.64
C ASN A 6 -15.12 -19.77 11.65
N THR A 7 -16.34 -19.59 11.13
CA THR A 7 -17.04 -18.30 11.14
C THR A 7 -17.27 -17.81 12.57
N THR A 8 -17.74 -18.67 13.49
CA THR A 8 -17.94 -18.30 14.90
C THR A 8 -16.63 -17.91 15.59
N ARG A 9 -15.54 -18.63 15.31
CA ARG A 9 -14.21 -18.30 15.84
C ARG A 9 -13.71 -16.95 15.32
N LEU A 10 -13.87 -16.68 14.03
CA LEU A 10 -13.49 -15.41 13.43
C LEU A 10 -14.35 -14.26 13.99
N ALA A 11 -15.65 -14.45 14.16
CA ALA A 11 -16.54 -13.45 14.75
C ALA A 11 -16.11 -13.06 16.16
N LYS A 12 -15.75 -14.04 17.00
CA LYS A 12 -15.19 -13.78 18.33
C LYS A 12 -13.87 -13.01 18.24
N LYS A 13 -12.94 -13.44 17.37
CA LYS A 13 -11.68 -12.73 17.13
C LYS A 13 -11.91 -11.26 16.76
N ILE A 14 -12.77 -10.99 15.77
CA ILE A 14 -13.10 -9.63 15.30
C ILE A 14 -13.66 -8.79 16.46
N ARG A 15 -14.61 -9.32 17.22
CA ARG A 15 -15.20 -8.63 18.37
C ARG A 15 -14.14 -8.32 19.44
N ASP A 16 -13.26 -9.26 19.74
CA ASP A 16 -12.28 -9.10 20.81
C ASP A 16 -11.17 -8.10 20.43
N GLN A 17 -10.88 -7.96 19.13
CA GLN A 17 -9.88 -7.04 18.60
C GLN A 17 -10.41 -5.67 18.20
N SER A 18 -11.73 -5.46 18.24
CA SER A 18 -12.35 -4.20 17.84
C SER A 18 -13.40 -3.72 18.85
N SER A 19 -13.98 -2.56 18.59
CA SER A 19 -15.16 -2.06 19.31
C SER A 19 -16.50 -2.55 18.72
N LEU A 20 -16.47 -3.46 17.74
CA LEU A 20 -17.69 -3.98 17.12
C LEU A 20 -18.49 -4.89 18.06
N LYS A 21 -19.81 -4.77 18.01
CA LYS A 21 -20.73 -5.71 18.67
C LYS A 21 -20.68 -7.08 17.97
N LEU A 22 -20.96 -8.15 18.73
CA LEU A 22 -20.93 -9.52 18.22
C LEU A 22 -21.79 -9.73 16.96
N PRO A 23 -23.02 -9.19 16.83
CA PRO A 23 -23.80 -9.36 15.59
C PRO A 23 -23.09 -8.80 14.35
N THR A 24 -22.49 -7.62 14.45
CA THR A 24 -21.71 -7.00 13.37
C THR A 24 -20.46 -7.80 13.05
N ALA A 25 -19.73 -8.25 14.08
CA ALA A 25 -18.55 -9.09 13.91
C ALA A 25 -18.89 -10.44 13.23
N SER A 26 -20.01 -11.07 13.60
CA SER A 26 -20.54 -12.27 12.95
C SER A 26 -20.89 -12.03 11.50
N ARG A 27 -21.53 -10.90 11.19
CA ARG A 27 -21.86 -10.51 9.81
C ARG A 27 -20.61 -10.36 8.96
N LEU A 28 -19.57 -9.65 9.44
CA LEU A 28 -18.29 -9.54 8.74
C LEU A 28 -17.60 -10.91 8.57
N ALA A 29 -17.60 -11.74 9.60
CA ALA A 29 -17.02 -13.08 9.56
C ALA A 29 -17.70 -14.01 8.55
N GLN A 30 -19.00 -13.81 8.28
CA GLN A 30 -19.73 -14.56 7.24
C GLN A 30 -19.35 -14.11 5.83
N GLN A 31 -18.98 -12.84 5.65
CA GLN A 31 -18.53 -12.30 4.35
C GLN A 31 -17.11 -12.74 3.99
N ALA A 32 -16.28 -13.10 4.98
CA ALA A 32 -14.93 -13.58 4.74
C ALA A 32 -14.97 -14.92 4.00
N ASN A 33 -14.59 -14.91 2.72
CA ASN A 33 -14.62 -16.09 1.84
C ASN A 33 -13.41 -17.03 2.04
N VAL A 34 -12.65 -16.85 3.13
CA VAL A 34 -11.32 -17.44 3.30
C VAL A 34 -11.20 -18.16 4.65
N TYR A 35 -10.53 -19.32 4.62
CA TYR A 35 -10.02 -20.01 5.81
C TYR A 35 -9.04 -19.09 6.54
N LEU A 36 -9.15 -18.94 7.87
CA LEU A 36 -8.26 -18.11 8.72
C LEU A 36 -6.79 -18.24 8.28
N GLY A 37 -6.35 -17.30 7.45
CA GLY A 37 -4.98 -17.29 6.94
C GLY A 37 -4.03 -16.99 8.09
N SER A 38 -2.74 -17.27 7.86
CA SER A 38 -1.71 -16.76 8.76
C SER A 38 -1.80 -15.23 8.80
N SER A 39 -1.74 -14.68 10.01
CA SER A 39 -1.76 -13.23 10.24
C SER A 39 -0.65 -12.55 9.44
N ILE A 40 -0.85 -11.29 9.06
CA ILE A 40 0.19 -10.50 8.40
C ILE A 40 1.36 -10.36 9.36
N LYS A 41 2.51 -10.92 8.98
CA LYS A 41 3.73 -10.82 9.79
C LYS A 41 4.37 -9.46 9.55
N ASP A 42 4.23 -8.56 10.52
CA ASP A 42 4.94 -7.27 10.52
C ASP A 42 6.45 -7.49 10.71
N SER A 43 7.26 -6.56 10.19
CA SER A 43 8.69 -6.49 10.57
C SER A 43 8.78 -6.16 12.06
N SER A 44 9.71 -6.77 12.81
CA SER A 44 9.98 -6.31 14.17
C SER A 44 10.79 -5.02 14.19
N ASN A 45 11.58 -4.74 13.14
CA ASN A 45 12.34 -3.51 12.97
C ASN A 45 11.43 -2.30 12.66
N PRO A 46 11.37 -1.26 13.51
CA PRO A 46 10.57 -0.06 13.26
C PRO A 46 10.98 0.70 12.00
N HIS A 47 12.27 0.78 11.67
CA HIS A 47 12.76 1.46 10.47
C HIS A 47 12.24 0.78 9.21
N GLN A 48 12.18 -0.55 9.22
CA GLN A 48 11.64 -1.33 8.10
C GLN A 48 10.13 -1.08 7.91
N ARG A 49 9.34 -1.09 8.99
CA ARG A 49 7.90 -0.76 8.89
C ARG A 49 7.68 0.66 8.37
N ARG A 50 8.50 1.61 8.82
CA ARG A 50 8.46 3.01 8.36
C ARG A 50 8.80 3.13 6.87
N LEU A 51 9.82 2.43 6.41
CA LEU A 51 10.20 2.40 4.98
C LEU A 51 9.03 1.87 4.13
N GLU A 52 8.48 0.71 4.50
CA GLU A 52 7.35 0.10 3.80
C GLU A 52 6.11 1.03 3.81
N ALA A 53 5.81 1.65 4.95
CA ALA A 53 4.71 2.61 5.02
C ALA A 53 4.93 3.83 4.12
N HIS A 54 6.16 4.32 4.04
CA HIS A 54 6.50 5.46 3.17
C HIS A 54 6.36 5.07 1.69
N MET A 55 6.79 3.85 1.32
CA MET A 55 6.57 3.30 -0.01
C MET A 55 5.08 3.22 -0.37
N ALA A 56 4.25 2.70 0.55
CA ALA A 56 2.81 2.62 0.31
C ALA A 56 2.19 4.00 0.08
N HIS A 57 2.59 4.97 0.92
CA HIS A 57 2.13 6.35 0.85
C HIS A 57 2.54 7.03 -0.46
N VAL A 58 3.82 6.96 -0.83
CA VAL A 58 4.35 7.57 -2.06
C VAL A 58 3.70 6.95 -3.29
N LEU A 59 3.56 5.62 -3.34
CA LEU A 59 2.93 4.95 -4.48
C LEU A 59 1.45 5.29 -4.59
N ALA A 60 0.71 5.39 -3.47
CA ALA A 60 -0.68 5.82 -3.49
C ALA A 60 -0.79 7.26 -3.99
N SER A 61 -0.06 8.20 -3.39
CA SER A 61 -0.10 9.62 -3.76
C SER A 61 0.20 9.88 -5.24
N ASN A 62 1.09 9.09 -5.84
CA ASN A 62 1.50 9.28 -7.23
C ASN A 62 0.66 8.47 -8.23
N PHE A 63 0.26 7.22 -7.94
CA PHE A 63 -0.49 6.43 -8.93
C PHE A 63 -1.95 6.82 -9.04
N GLN A 64 -2.65 7.15 -7.95
CA GLN A 64 -4.05 7.60 -8.02
C GLN A 64 -4.93 6.61 -8.80
N ASP A 65 -5.66 7.09 -9.80
CA ASP A 65 -6.53 6.33 -10.69
C ASP A 65 -5.79 5.58 -11.81
N ARG A 66 -4.45 5.68 -11.86
CA ARG A 66 -3.59 5.07 -12.88
C ARG A 66 -3.16 3.65 -12.52
N GLN A 67 -3.80 2.98 -11.57
CA GLN A 67 -3.41 1.62 -11.15
C GLN A 67 -4.00 0.56 -12.08
N LEU A 68 -3.23 -0.45 -12.45
CA LEU A 68 -3.59 -1.38 -13.52
C LEU A 68 -3.57 -2.85 -13.15
N ASN A 69 -4.27 -3.61 -13.99
CA ASN A 69 -4.38 -5.05 -14.01
C ASN A 69 -4.73 -5.67 -12.65
N GLY A 70 -5.31 -4.92 -11.71
CA GLY A 70 -5.55 -5.39 -10.34
C GLY A 70 -4.30 -5.36 -9.44
N ALA A 71 -3.30 -4.54 -9.76
CA ALA A 71 -2.07 -4.38 -8.98
C ALA A 71 -2.06 -3.00 -8.30
N LEU A 72 -2.66 -2.92 -7.11
CA LEU A 72 -2.58 -1.69 -6.33
C LEU A 72 -1.11 -1.41 -5.99
N LEU A 73 -0.75 -0.12 -6.04
CA LEU A 73 0.60 0.39 -5.81
C LEU A 73 1.65 -0.22 -6.77
N GLY A 74 1.21 -0.82 -7.89
CA GLY A 74 2.09 -1.52 -8.83
C GLY A 74 2.66 -2.84 -8.29
N VAL A 75 2.12 -3.38 -7.18
CA VAL A 75 2.63 -4.58 -6.51
C VAL A 75 1.67 -5.75 -6.67
N ARG A 76 2.18 -6.87 -7.18
CA ARG A 76 1.44 -8.12 -7.34
C ARG A 76 1.55 -9.05 -6.15
N LYS A 77 2.77 -9.14 -5.63
CA LYS A 77 3.12 -10.09 -4.58
C LYS A 77 4.14 -9.48 -3.65
N ALA A 78 4.04 -9.89 -2.40
CA ALA A 78 5.02 -9.57 -1.38
C ALA A 78 5.36 -10.85 -0.59
N GLU A 79 6.65 -11.07 -0.39
CA GLU A 79 7.20 -12.21 0.34
C GLU A 79 8.14 -11.70 1.43
N PRO A 80 7.93 -12.07 2.71
CA PRO A 80 8.86 -11.70 3.77
C PRO A 80 10.25 -12.31 3.53
N GLU A 81 11.29 -11.51 3.66
CA GLU A 81 12.70 -11.93 3.54
C GLU A 81 13.41 -11.60 4.86
N GLY A 82 13.23 -12.47 5.85
CA GLY A 82 13.65 -12.18 7.23
C GLY A 82 12.86 -10.98 7.81
N GLN A 83 13.55 -9.87 8.03
CA GLN A 83 12.94 -8.61 8.46
C GLN A 83 12.44 -7.75 7.29
N SER A 84 13.04 -7.89 6.10
CA SER A 84 12.74 -7.10 4.92
C SER A 84 11.56 -7.69 4.14
N LEU A 85 11.31 -7.11 2.96
CA LEU A 85 10.24 -7.50 2.07
C LEU A 85 10.78 -7.65 0.65
N ARG A 86 10.39 -8.72 -0.03
CA ARG A 86 10.57 -8.88 -1.47
C ARG A 86 9.25 -8.58 -2.15
N LEU A 87 9.23 -7.57 -3.02
CA LEU A 87 8.08 -7.18 -3.82
C LEU A 87 8.24 -7.68 -5.25
N THR A 88 7.18 -8.27 -5.78
CA THR A 88 7.06 -8.56 -7.20
C THR A 88 6.12 -7.54 -7.83
N LEU A 89 6.66 -6.75 -8.77
CA LEU A 89 6.00 -5.64 -9.42
C LEU A 89 5.19 -6.09 -10.64
N GLU A 90 4.12 -5.37 -10.92
CA GLU A 90 3.37 -5.51 -12.17
C GLU A 90 4.21 -5.01 -13.35
N PRO A 91 4.40 -5.79 -14.44
CA PRO A 91 5.35 -5.46 -15.50
C PRO A 91 5.13 -4.10 -16.14
N GLY A 92 3.88 -3.75 -16.43
CA GLY A 92 3.54 -2.45 -17.01
C GLY A 92 3.86 -1.29 -16.05
N MET A 93 3.75 -1.48 -14.75
CA MET A 93 3.95 -0.41 -13.78
C MET A 93 5.38 -0.37 -13.21
N ALA A 94 6.21 -1.37 -13.49
CA ALA A 94 7.46 -1.60 -12.78
C ALA A 94 8.46 -0.43 -12.88
N ASP A 95 8.66 0.12 -14.08
CA ASP A 95 9.58 1.24 -14.29
C ASP A 95 9.09 2.50 -13.56
N GLU A 96 7.78 2.77 -13.60
CA GLU A 96 7.18 3.92 -12.91
C GLU A 96 7.18 3.73 -11.38
N VAL A 97 7.01 2.50 -10.87
CA VAL A 97 7.19 2.20 -9.42
C VAL A 97 8.59 2.62 -8.98
N ILE A 98 9.64 2.24 -9.71
CA ILE A 98 11.02 2.61 -9.35
C ILE A 98 11.21 4.13 -9.46
N ARG A 99 10.66 4.75 -10.50
CA ARG A 99 10.71 6.20 -10.67
C ARG A 99 10.08 6.94 -9.49
N GLU A 100 8.89 6.54 -9.08
CA GLU A 100 8.17 7.24 -8.01
C GLU A 100 8.75 6.99 -6.63
N LEU A 101 9.41 5.86 -6.41
CA LEU A 101 10.09 5.59 -5.14
C LEU A 101 11.43 6.32 -5.01
N LEU A 102 12.21 6.43 -6.08
CA LEU A 102 13.56 6.98 -5.99
C LEU A 102 13.56 8.51 -5.85
N PRO A 103 14.36 9.07 -4.90
CA PRO A 103 14.31 10.48 -4.56
C PRO A 103 14.89 11.36 -5.66
N ARG A 104 14.12 12.37 -6.05
CA ARG A 104 14.52 13.37 -7.04
C ARG A 104 14.06 14.75 -6.58
N PHE A 105 14.92 15.75 -6.74
CA PHE A 105 14.48 17.13 -6.59
C PHE A 105 13.80 17.55 -7.89
N ASP A 106 12.60 18.10 -7.80
CA ASP A 106 11.84 18.60 -8.94
C ASP A 106 11.66 20.11 -8.74
N HIS A 107 12.32 20.89 -9.59
CA HIS A 107 12.29 22.35 -9.54
C HIS A 107 10.90 22.92 -9.85
N VAL A 108 10.08 22.23 -10.65
CA VAL A 108 8.71 22.66 -10.99
C VAL A 108 7.78 22.39 -9.82
N TYR A 109 7.94 21.25 -9.15
CA TYR A 109 7.22 20.93 -7.91
C TYR A 109 7.69 21.77 -6.72
N GLY A 110 8.95 22.23 -6.74
CA GLY A 110 9.55 23.03 -5.67
C GLY A 110 10.03 22.20 -4.47
N GLY A 111 10.32 20.91 -4.66
CA GLY A 111 10.72 20.03 -3.55
C GLY A 111 11.16 18.63 -3.97
N VAL A 112 11.36 17.76 -2.97
CA VAL A 112 11.74 16.37 -3.20
C VAL A 112 10.50 15.53 -3.50
N ARG A 113 10.57 14.75 -4.59
CA ARG A 113 9.66 13.65 -4.88
C ARG A 113 10.31 12.32 -4.54
N GLY A 114 9.48 11.31 -4.28
CA GLY A 114 9.91 9.97 -3.89
C GLY A 114 10.30 9.87 -2.43
N ILE A 115 10.97 8.78 -2.05
CA ILE A 115 11.36 8.52 -0.66
C ILE A 115 12.74 9.11 -0.39
N PRO A 116 12.85 10.14 0.47
CA PRO A 116 14.15 10.71 0.83
C PRO A 116 15.08 9.65 1.40
N GLY A 117 16.35 9.68 1.00
CA GLY A 117 17.35 8.71 1.47
C GLY A 117 17.25 7.32 0.84
N LEU A 118 16.26 7.04 -0.01
CA LEU A 118 16.20 5.74 -0.69
C LEU A 118 17.30 5.64 -1.75
N ARG A 119 18.06 4.55 -1.72
CA ARG A 119 19.15 4.24 -2.65
C ARG A 119 18.89 2.91 -3.33
N VAL A 120 19.38 2.77 -4.55
CA VAL A 120 19.19 1.57 -5.36
C VAL A 120 20.52 0.88 -5.60
N GLN A 121 20.52 -0.43 -5.43
CA GLN A 121 21.62 -1.33 -5.77
C GLN A 121 21.07 -2.52 -6.56
N GLY A 122 21.95 -3.25 -7.26
CA GLY A 122 21.58 -4.45 -8.00
C GLY A 122 21.59 -4.26 -9.52
N SER A 123 20.83 -5.08 -10.22
CA SER A 123 20.79 -5.15 -11.68
C SER A 123 19.36 -4.94 -12.18
N GLY A 124 19.17 -4.63 -13.47
CA GLY A 124 17.83 -4.40 -14.02
C GLY A 124 16.79 -5.49 -13.65
N ARG A 125 17.20 -6.75 -13.49
CA ARG A 125 16.28 -7.84 -13.12
C ARG A 125 15.88 -7.88 -11.64
N GLN A 126 16.71 -7.30 -10.78
CA GLN A 126 16.50 -7.27 -9.35
C GLN A 126 17.19 -6.05 -8.74
N PHE A 127 16.40 -5.18 -8.13
CA PHE A 127 16.93 -4.07 -7.37
C PHE A 127 16.73 -4.28 -5.87
N VAL A 128 17.68 -3.78 -5.09
CA VAL A 128 17.57 -3.62 -3.64
C VAL A 128 17.44 -2.12 -3.38
N LEU A 129 16.28 -1.74 -2.84
CA LEU A 129 15.95 -0.38 -2.42
C LEU A 129 16.26 -0.24 -0.94
N ARG A 130 17.33 0.46 -0.61
CA ARG A 130 17.86 0.57 0.75
C ARG A 130 17.63 1.98 1.31
N ASP A 131 17.22 2.05 2.56
CA ASP A 131 17.21 3.30 3.32
C ASP A 131 18.65 3.69 3.72
N ALA A 132 19.08 4.90 3.38
CA ALA A 132 20.45 5.36 3.65
C ALA A 132 20.73 5.59 5.14
N ASP A 133 19.70 5.91 5.94
CA ASP A 133 19.85 6.21 7.37
C ASP A 133 19.63 4.99 8.29
N SER A 134 19.37 3.80 7.73
CA SER A 134 19.19 2.59 8.53
C SER A 134 19.61 1.30 7.79
N SER A 135 19.30 0.17 8.41
CA SER A 135 19.45 -1.16 7.81
C SER A 135 18.20 -1.62 7.05
N ALA A 136 17.16 -0.79 6.95
CA ALA A 136 15.92 -1.15 6.25
C ALA A 136 16.15 -1.23 4.73
N TYR A 137 15.53 -2.24 4.11
CA TYR A 137 15.59 -2.40 2.66
C TYR A 137 14.39 -3.19 2.13
N VAL A 138 14.14 -3.08 0.83
CA VAL A 138 13.14 -3.85 0.09
C VAL A 138 13.76 -4.34 -1.21
N THR A 139 13.60 -5.62 -1.50
CA THR A 139 14.02 -6.22 -2.76
C THR A 139 12.86 -6.11 -3.75
N VAL A 140 13.11 -5.70 -4.99
CA VAL A 140 12.08 -5.58 -6.03
C VAL A 140 12.47 -6.35 -7.29
N THR A 141 11.51 -7.10 -7.83
CA THR A 141 11.62 -7.86 -9.08
C THR A 141 10.37 -7.70 -9.93
N ARG A 142 10.44 -8.00 -11.23
CA ARG A 142 9.25 -8.08 -12.10
C ARG A 142 8.68 -9.49 -12.13
N THR A 143 7.36 -9.61 -12.31
CA THR A 143 6.71 -10.93 -12.45
C THR A 143 7.14 -11.67 -13.73
N ASP A 144 7.45 -10.95 -14.80
CA ASP A 144 7.86 -11.50 -16.10
C ASP A 144 9.37 -11.78 -16.22
N GLY A 145 10.16 -11.45 -15.19
CA GLY A 145 11.61 -11.61 -15.18
C GLY A 145 12.38 -10.68 -16.14
N ALA A 146 11.69 -9.79 -16.85
CA ALA A 146 12.32 -8.77 -17.68
C ALA A 146 13.05 -7.75 -16.78
N PRO A 147 14.04 -7.00 -17.32
CA PRO A 147 14.68 -5.95 -16.56
C PRO A 147 13.76 -4.75 -16.35
N THR A 148 13.74 -4.22 -15.12
CA THR A 148 13.23 -2.90 -14.78
C THR A 148 14.30 -1.84 -15.08
N ARG A 149 13.90 -0.72 -15.66
CA ARG A 149 14.81 0.39 -15.99
C ARG A 149 14.94 1.35 -14.81
N LEU A 150 16.16 1.86 -14.60
CA LEU A 150 16.35 2.98 -13.69
C LEU A 150 15.91 4.29 -14.37
N PRO A 151 15.25 5.20 -13.64
CA PRO A 151 14.75 6.44 -14.22
C PRO A 151 15.90 7.37 -14.63
N SER A 152 15.68 8.08 -15.73
CA SER A 152 16.45 9.27 -16.12
C SER A 152 15.79 10.53 -15.54
N ALA A 153 16.59 11.60 -15.39
CA ALA A 153 16.06 12.89 -14.99
C ALA A 153 15.19 13.45 -16.13
N ARG A 154 14.00 13.95 -15.80
CA ARG A 154 13.21 14.79 -16.71
C ARG A 154 13.68 16.25 -16.59
N ASP A 155 13.22 17.11 -17.49
CA ASP A 155 13.54 18.54 -17.46
C ASP A 155 13.19 19.15 -16.08
N GLY A 156 14.15 19.86 -15.49
CA GLY A 156 14.00 20.44 -14.16
C GLY A 156 14.11 19.44 -13.00
N GLU A 157 14.50 18.19 -13.24
CA GLU A 157 14.75 17.21 -12.18
C GLU A 157 16.24 16.97 -11.92
N VAL A 158 16.57 16.73 -10.64
CA VAL A 158 17.89 16.29 -10.21
C VAL A 158 17.75 14.96 -9.46
N LEU A 159 18.38 13.91 -9.97
CA LEU A 159 18.34 12.56 -9.38
C LEU A 159 19.20 12.48 -8.11
N LEU A 160 18.59 12.65 -6.94
CA LEU A 160 19.29 12.70 -5.64
C LEU A 160 19.92 11.35 -5.28
N TRP A 161 19.23 10.26 -5.62
CA TRP A 161 19.72 8.89 -5.40
C TRP A 161 21.03 8.55 -6.14
N LYS A 162 21.36 9.27 -7.23
CA LYS A 162 22.67 9.17 -7.92
C LYS A 162 23.72 10.09 -7.33
N ARG A 163 23.33 11.30 -6.94
CA ARG A 163 24.25 12.38 -6.53
C ARG A 163 24.88 12.11 -5.16
N VAL A 164 24.13 11.55 -4.22
CA VAL A 164 24.61 11.28 -2.86
C VAL A 164 24.37 9.80 -2.52
N PRO A 165 25.15 8.87 -3.11
CA PRO A 165 24.85 7.44 -3.05
C PRO A 165 24.93 6.83 -1.65
N GLY A 166 25.63 7.47 -0.70
CA GLY A 166 25.86 6.97 0.66
C GLY A 166 25.17 7.74 1.78
N GLY A 167 24.34 8.74 1.50
CA GLY A 167 23.71 9.55 2.54
C GLY A 167 22.67 10.53 2.00
N LEU A 168 22.05 11.32 2.88
CA LEU A 168 21.00 12.26 2.49
C LEU A 168 21.56 13.65 2.16
N SER A 169 21.07 14.23 1.08
CA SER A 169 21.18 15.66 0.80
C SER A 169 20.42 16.50 1.85
N ARG A 170 20.68 17.81 1.89
CA ARG A 170 19.99 18.73 2.81
C ARG A 170 18.48 18.71 2.60
N ASP A 171 18.05 18.73 1.34
CA ASP A 171 16.62 18.73 0.99
C ASP A 171 15.95 17.41 1.37
N GLU A 172 16.65 16.27 1.20
CA GLU A 172 16.15 14.97 1.65
C GLU A 172 15.99 14.89 3.17
N ARG A 173 16.92 15.47 3.95
CA ARG A 173 16.85 15.41 5.43
C ARG A 173 15.60 16.07 5.96
N GLN A 174 15.24 17.23 5.44
CA GLN A 174 14.04 17.95 5.86
C GLN A 174 12.77 17.11 5.63
N GLU A 175 12.66 16.47 4.46
CA GLU A 175 11.50 15.62 4.12
C GLU A 175 11.50 14.29 4.91
N ALA A 176 12.68 13.70 5.13
CA ALA A 176 12.82 12.51 5.98
C ALA A 176 12.37 12.79 7.42
N ASP A 177 12.80 13.92 7.98
CA ASP A 177 12.41 14.38 9.31
C ASP A 177 10.92 14.68 9.36
N ALA A 178 10.33 15.28 8.32
CA ALA A 178 8.89 15.53 8.26
C ALA A 178 8.07 14.23 8.28
N TRP A 179 8.50 13.20 7.55
CA TRP A 179 7.86 11.88 7.57
C TRP A 179 7.99 11.17 8.93
N ALA A 180 9.15 11.30 9.57
CA ALA A 180 9.47 10.65 10.85
C ALA A 180 8.87 11.36 12.07
N ASN A 181 8.78 12.69 12.06
CA ASN A 181 8.50 13.54 13.23
C ASN A 181 7.23 14.38 13.11
N ARG A 182 6.27 14.05 12.24
CA ARG A 182 5.07 14.88 12.03
C ARG A 182 4.26 15.00 13.34
N ARG A 183 4.55 16.07 14.10
CA ARG A 183 4.01 16.42 15.43
C ARG A 183 2.47 16.52 15.48
N ALA A 184 1.79 16.41 14.34
CA ALA A 184 0.34 16.41 14.19
C ALA A 184 -0.28 15.01 14.06
N LEU A 185 0.49 13.96 13.79
CA LEU A 185 -0.05 12.60 13.68
C LEU A 185 -0.05 11.92 15.05
N VAL A 186 -1.24 11.84 15.66
CA VAL A 186 -1.46 11.24 16.98
C VAL A 186 -0.98 9.79 17.04
N ASN A 187 -0.84 9.07 15.91
CA ASN A 187 -0.44 7.66 15.90
C ASN A 187 0.49 7.25 14.73
N LEU A 188 1.71 7.78 14.68
CA LEU A 188 2.75 7.36 13.72
C LEU A 188 2.96 5.84 13.67
N ARG A 189 2.89 5.17 14.83
CA ARG A 189 3.02 3.71 14.90
C ARG A 189 1.88 2.98 14.18
N ILE A 190 0.65 3.48 14.28
CA ILE A 190 -0.51 2.88 13.61
C ILE A 190 -0.39 3.09 12.10
N ARG A 191 0.00 4.29 11.67
CA ARG A 191 0.36 4.58 10.28
C ARG A 191 1.37 3.58 9.75
N ASP A 192 2.52 3.48 10.41
CA ASP A 192 3.62 2.65 9.93
C ASP A 192 3.22 1.17 9.85
N VAL A 193 2.42 0.67 10.80
CA VAL A 193 1.91 -0.71 10.79
C VAL A 193 0.90 -0.93 9.66
N LEU A 194 -0.13 -0.10 9.55
CA LEU A 194 -1.21 -0.35 8.60
C LEU A 194 -0.77 -0.19 7.14
N LEU A 195 0.01 0.85 6.84
CA LEU A 195 0.51 1.08 5.48
C LEU A 195 1.56 0.02 5.09
N SER A 196 2.40 -0.43 6.04
CA SER A 196 3.28 -1.60 5.83
C SER A 196 2.47 -2.86 5.51
N ARG A 197 1.35 -3.11 6.20
CA ARG A 197 0.49 -4.28 5.95
C ARG A 197 -0.16 -4.27 4.56
N ILE A 198 -0.49 -3.10 4.01
CA ILE A 198 -0.96 -2.97 2.63
C ILE A 198 0.08 -3.54 1.66
N LEU A 199 1.35 -3.16 1.82
CA LEU A 199 2.44 -3.69 0.97
C LEU A 199 2.79 -5.15 1.26
N ARG A 200 2.68 -5.61 2.52
CA ARG A 200 3.02 -7.00 2.89
C ARG A 200 2.00 -8.03 2.42
N ARG A 201 0.76 -7.62 2.14
CA ARG A 201 -0.31 -8.48 1.61
C ARG A 201 -1.09 -7.78 0.49
N PRO A 202 -0.45 -7.49 -0.65
CA PRO A 202 -1.07 -6.75 -1.74
C PRO A 202 -2.30 -7.49 -2.28
N GLN A 203 -2.33 -8.83 -2.23
CA GLN A 203 -3.46 -9.62 -2.71
C GLN A 203 -4.76 -9.35 -1.95
N LEU A 204 -4.71 -8.90 -0.69
CA LEU A 204 -5.93 -8.57 0.05
C LEU A 204 -6.60 -7.32 -0.50
N VAL A 205 -5.81 -6.32 -0.90
CA VAL A 205 -6.32 -5.05 -1.43
C VAL A 205 -6.49 -5.06 -2.95
N ASN A 206 -5.71 -5.84 -3.68
CA ASN A 206 -5.79 -6.03 -5.15
C ASN A 206 -7.17 -6.49 -5.63
N ARG A 207 -7.94 -7.16 -4.78
CA ARG A 207 -9.34 -7.55 -5.04
C ARG A 207 -10.26 -6.35 -5.33
N THR A 208 -9.91 -5.16 -4.83
CA THR A 208 -10.66 -3.92 -5.11
C THR A 208 -10.55 -3.47 -6.56
N ALA A 209 -9.43 -3.79 -7.21
CA ALA A 209 -9.17 -3.47 -8.61
C ALA A 209 -9.40 -4.66 -9.56
N GLU A 210 -9.64 -5.87 -9.04
CA GLU A 210 -9.72 -7.11 -9.85
C GLU A 210 -10.81 -7.08 -10.94
N PRO A 211 -12.05 -6.60 -10.71
CA PRO A 211 -13.12 -6.77 -11.68
C PRO A 211 -12.87 -6.09 -13.02
N HIS A 212 -12.38 -4.85 -13.02
CA HIS A 212 -12.15 -4.07 -14.25
C HIS A 212 -10.65 -3.75 -14.44
N GLY A 213 -9.79 -4.27 -13.57
CA GLY A 213 -8.35 -4.09 -13.64
C GLY A 213 -7.81 -2.79 -13.03
N PHE A 214 -8.61 -1.88 -12.50
CA PHE A 214 -8.12 -0.63 -11.92
C PHE A 214 -8.88 -0.21 -10.65
N ALA A 215 -8.21 0.60 -9.82
CA ALA A 215 -8.76 1.27 -8.65
C ALA A 215 -8.08 2.63 -8.49
N ASN A 216 -8.67 3.50 -7.67
CA ASN A 216 -8.07 4.77 -7.28
C ASN A 216 -7.47 4.64 -5.88
N CYS A 217 -6.22 5.05 -5.68
CA CYS A 217 -5.63 5.15 -4.35
C CYS A 217 -4.89 6.46 -4.22
N TYR A 218 -5.11 7.19 -3.15
CA TYR A 218 -4.49 8.49 -2.94
C TYR A 218 -4.36 8.75 -1.44
N THR A 219 -3.81 9.91 -1.08
CA THR A 219 -3.66 10.33 0.31
C THR A 219 -4.08 11.79 0.42
N HIS A 220 -4.65 12.18 1.56
CA HIS A 220 -4.92 13.59 1.85
C HIS A 220 -3.74 14.22 2.59
N HIS A 221 -3.02 13.41 3.36
CA HIS A 221 -1.83 13.81 4.11
C HIS A 221 -0.93 12.61 4.38
N SER A 222 0.26 12.83 4.94
CA SER A 222 1.26 11.78 5.25
C SER A 222 0.83 10.72 6.28
N GLY A 223 -0.43 10.67 6.66
CA GLY A 223 -0.96 9.84 7.74
C GLY A 223 -2.09 8.92 7.30
N ASP A 224 -2.59 9.11 6.08
CA ASP A 224 -3.68 8.31 5.53
C ASP A 224 -3.34 7.70 4.17
N LEU A 225 -4.17 6.74 3.79
CA LEU A 225 -4.22 6.13 2.47
C LEU A 225 -5.67 5.76 2.19
N VAL A 226 -6.22 6.31 1.11
CA VAL A 226 -7.56 6.02 0.63
C VAL A 226 -7.47 4.98 -0.49
N ILE A 227 -8.36 3.99 -0.44
CA ILE A 227 -8.58 3.03 -1.52
C ILE A 227 -10.04 3.16 -1.96
N GLU A 228 -10.25 3.55 -3.22
CA GLU A 228 -11.56 3.71 -3.82
C GLU A 228 -11.75 2.77 -5.01
N TRP A 229 -12.91 2.11 -5.04
CA TRP A 229 -13.27 1.19 -6.12
C TRP A 229 -14.77 1.18 -6.37
N CYS A 230 -15.21 0.72 -7.54
CA CYS A 230 -16.62 0.76 -7.93
C CYS A 230 -17.27 -0.61 -8.15
N CYS A 231 -16.48 -1.65 -8.41
CA CYS A 231 -16.96 -3.00 -8.74
C CYS A 231 -16.28 -4.05 -7.85
N GLY A 232 -16.89 -5.23 -7.70
CA GLY A 232 -16.32 -6.32 -6.90
C GLY A 232 -16.77 -6.30 -5.44
N ASP A 233 -15.88 -6.74 -4.55
CA ASP A 233 -16.14 -6.92 -3.12
C ASP A 233 -16.85 -5.70 -2.51
N THR A 234 -17.84 -5.95 -1.65
CA THR A 234 -18.41 -4.88 -0.81
C THR A 234 -17.37 -4.41 0.21
N VAL A 235 -17.57 -3.23 0.79
CA VAL A 235 -16.70 -2.76 1.90
C VAL A 235 -16.67 -3.78 3.03
N GLU A 236 -17.82 -4.37 3.36
CA GLU A 236 -17.91 -5.36 4.44
C GLU A 236 -17.17 -6.66 4.12
N THR A 237 -17.23 -7.11 2.86
CA THR A 237 -16.47 -8.27 2.38
C THR A 237 -14.97 -8.01 2.48
N LEU A 238 -14.50 -6.85 2.02
CA LEU A 238 -13.09 -6.47 2.13
C LEU A 238 -12.65 -6.36 3.58
N CYS A 239 -13.41 -5.66 4.44
CA CYS A 239 -13.12 -5.56 5.86
C CYS A 239 -13.10 -6.93 6.55
N GLY A 240 -14.05 -7.82 6.24
CA GLY A 240 -14.06 -9.19 6.75
C GLY A 240 -12.80 -9.96 6.39
N ASN A 241 -12.34 -9.85 5.13
CA ASN A 241 -11.09 -10.45 4.68
C ASN A 241 -9.86 -9.84 5.36
N LEU A 242 -9.76 -8.51 5.45
CA LEU A 242 -8.65 -7.83 6.13
C LEU A 242 -8.54 -8.28 7.60
N LEU A 243 -9.65 -8.29 8.33
CA LEU A 243 -9.68 -8.70 9.73
C LEU A 243 -9.39 -10.20 9.90
N ALA A 244 -9.86 -11.05 8.98
CA ALA A 244 -9.54 -12.48 8.99
C ALA A 244 -8.03 -12.73 8.90
N HIS A 245 -7.32 -11.90 8.15
CA HIS A 245 -5.86 -11.94 8.01
C HIS A 245 -5.11 -11.13 9.07
N GLY A 246 -5.78 -10.63 10.10
CA GLY A 246 -5.13 -9.93 11.21
C GLY A 246 -4.64 -8.53 10.86
N PHE A 247 -5.23 -7.89 9.85
CA PHE A 247 -4.83 -6.54 9.43
C PHE A 247 -4.96 -5.48 10.55
N ALA A 248 -5.81 -5.72 11.56
CA ALA A 248 -5.96 -4.88 12.74
C ALA A 248 -5.31 -5.47 14.01
N ASP A 249 -4.59 -6.60 13.92
CA ASP A 249 -3.95 -7.24 15.07
C ASP A 249 -2.96 -6.24 15.74
N GLY A 250 -3.02 -6.13 17.08
CA GLY A 250 -2.11 -5.27 17.86
C GLY A 250 -2.45 -3.77 17.85
N LEU A 251 -3.54 -3.36 17.21
CA LEU A 251 -4.07 -1.99 17.32
C LEU A 251 -4.95 -1.83 18.57
N PRO A 252 -5.10 -0.61 19.11
CA PRO A 252 -6.15 -0.31 20.07
C PRO A 252 -7.52 -0.66 19.49
N ARG A 253 -8.41 -1.26 20.30
CA ARG A 253 -9.68 -1.84 19.83
C ARG A 253 -10.58 -0.80 19.16
N GLU A 254 -10.61 0.41 19.73
CA GLU A 254 -11.35 1.55 19.22
C GLU A 254 -10.80 2.09 17.90
N LYS A 255 -9.56 1.75 17.54
CA LYS A 255 -8.92 2.12 16.28
C LYS A 255 -8.88 0.97 15.27
N ALA A 256 -9.32 -0.23 15.63
CA ALA A 256 -9.18 -1.40 14.77
C ALA A 256 -10.00 -1.28 13.47
N ILE A 257 -11.27 -0.89 13.60
CA ILE A 257 -12.18 -0.68 12.48
C ILE A 257 -13.38 0.19 12.92
N GLU A 258 -13.78 1.09 12.02
CA GLU A 258 -15.02 1.85 12.07
C GLU A 258 -15.78 1.60 10.77
N LEU A 259 -17.00 1.05 10.86
CA LEU A 259 -17.90 0.93 9.71
C LEU A 259 -18.76 2.19 9.63
N VAL A 260 -18.43 3.11 8.72
CA VAL A 260 -19.11 4.40 8.59
C VAL A 260 -20.43 4.23 7.85
N SER A 261 -20.42 3.46 6.78
CA SER A 261 -21.62 3.13 6.00
C SER A 261 -21.44 1.81 5.25
N ARG A 262 -22.46 1.39 4.50
CA ARG A 262 -22.33 0.25 3.57
C ARG A 262 -21.26 0.44 2.48
N HIS A 263 -20.84 1.69 2.28
CA HIS A 263 -19.93 2.12 1.20
C HIS A 263 -18.61 2.68 1.73
N SER A 264 -18.42 2.76 3.06
CA SER A 264 -17.19 3.32 3.62
C SER A 264 -16.82 2.71 4.97
N ALA A 265 -15.53 2.49 5.17
CA ALA A 265 -14.96 2.04 6.44
C ALA A 265 -13.57 2.65 6.67
N HIS A 266 -13.22 2.84 7.95
CA HIS A 266 -11.92 3.31 8.37
C HIS A 266 -11.19 2.25 9.21
N LEU A 267 -9.87 2.15 9.05
CA LEU A 267 -8.99 1.37 9.92
C LEU A 267 -7.88 2.26 10.45
N GLY A 268 -7.54 2.08 11.73
CA GLY A 268 -6.48 2.80 12.41
C GLY A 268 -6.75 4.29 12.56
N ASP A 269 -7.97 4.70 12.94
CA ASP A 269 -8.30 6.12 13.13
C ASP A 269 -8.09 6.93 11.84
N ARG A 270 -8.75 6.49 10.75
CA ARG A 270 -8.66 7.05 9.38
C ARG A 270 -7.29 6.94 8.71
N THR A 271 -6.39 6.12 9.25
CA THR A 271 -5.11 5.79 8.59
C THR A 271 -5.31 5.05 7.27
N VAL A 272 -6.27 4.12 7.21
CA VAL A 272 -6.68 3.48 5.95
C VAL A 272 -8.17 3.71 5.77
N ILE A 273 -8.54 4.35 4.67
CA ILE A 273 -9.92 4.70 4.32
C ILE A 273 -10.31 3.85 3.11
N LEU A 274 -11.42 3.14 3.23
CA LEU A 274 -11.95 2.26 2.18
C LEU A 274 -13.27 2.84 1.70
N ASN A 275 -13.37 3.20 0.42
CA ASN A 275 -14.60 3.71 -0.17
C ASN A 275 -15.01 2.87 -1.38
N ARG A 276 -16.28 2.47 -1.42
CA ARG A 276 -16.85 1.80 -2.58
C ARG A 276 -17.95 2.64 -3.18
N HIS A 277 -17.85 2.94 -4.47
CA HIS A 277 -18.93 3.60 -5.19
C HIS A 277 -20.17 2.69 -5.28
N SER A 278 -21.36 3.29 -5.29
CA SER A 278 -22.63 2.56 -5.36
C SER A 278 -22.87 1.89 -6.71
N SER A 279 -22.24 2.41 -7.76
CA SER A 279 -22.33 1.94 -9.14
C SER A 279 -20.95 1.99 -9.79
N CYS A 280 -20.79 1.29 -10.91
CA CYS A 280 -19.58 1.43 -11.72
C CYS A 280 -19.44 2.88 -12.19
N LEU A 281 -18.30 3.51 -11.93
CA LEU A 281 -18.04 4.90 -12.34
C LEU A 281 -17.94 5.05 -13.86
N TYR A 282 -17.46 4.01 -14.55
CA TYR A 282 -17.12 4.07 -15.97
C TYR A 282 -18.06 3.22 -16.84
N GLY A 283 -19.02 2.49 -16.23
CA GLY A 283 -20.00 1.69 -16.95
C GLY A 283 -19.38 0.83 -18.07
N ARG A 284 -19.81 1.08 -19.31
CA ARG A 284 -19.34 0.37 -20.52
C ARG A 284 -17.96 0.82 -21.00
N GLU A 285 -17.47 1.97 -20.56
CA GLU A 285 -16.18 2.57 -20.95
C GLU A 285 -15.01 2.05 -20.10
N ALA A 286 -15.27 1.19 -19.10
CA ALA A 286 -14.24 0.72 -18.18
C ALA A 286 -13.05 0.04 -18.88
N GLU A 287 -13.30 -0.70 -19.97
CA GLU A 287 -12.24 -1.31 -20.76
C GLU A 287 -11.37 -0.28 -21.48
N GLU A 288 -12.00 0.74 -22.08
CA GLU A 288 -11.30 1.84 -22.75
C GLU A 288 -10.43 2.63 -21.78
N VAL A 289 -10.94 2.90 -20.57
CA VAL A 289 -10.18 3.55 -19.49
C VAL A 289 -8.96 2.70 -19.10
N ALA A 290 -9.14 1.39 -18.90
CA ALA A 290 -8.04 0.49 -18.59
C ALA A 290 -6.98 0.45 -19.72
N GLN A 291 -7.41 0.44 -20.98
CA GLN A 291 -6.51 0.51 -22.13
C GLN A 291 -5.76 1.86 -22.20
N HIS A 292 -6.43 2.97 -21.93
CA HIS A 292 -5.82 4.29 -21.90
C HIS A 292 -4.75 4.40 -20.81
N ILE A 293 -5.05 3.90 -19.60
CA ILE A 293 -4.07 3.85 -18.53
C ILE A 293 -2.88 2.93 -18.92
N ARG A 294 -3.13 1.78 -19.58
CA ARG A 294 -2.07 0.87 -20.06
C ARG A 294 -1.11 1.55 -21.03
N LYS A 295 -1.64 2.27 -22.02
CA LYS A 295 -0.82 3.02 -23.00
C LYS A 295 0.12 4.03 -22.35
N ARG A 296 -0.28 4.64 -21.22
CA ARG A 296 0.58 5.59 -20.47
C ARG A 296 1.82 4.96 -19.85
N TYR A 297 1.84 3.64 -19.68
CA TYR A 297 2.99 2.91 -19.13
C TYR A 297 3.86 2.26 -20.22
N GLU A 298 3.40 2.24 -21.46
CA GLU A 298 4.16 1.75 -22.61
C GLU A 298 5.05 2.84 -23.24
N SER A 299 4.78 4.10 -22.92
CA SER A 299 5.51 5.30 -23.36
C SER A 299 6.64 5.69 -22.40
#